data_AF-A0A645ILQ0-F1
#
_entry.id   AF-A0A645ILQ0-F1
#
_cell.length_a   1.000
_cell.length_b   1.000
_cell.length_c   1.000
_cell.angle_alpha   90.00
_cell.angle_beta   90.00
_cell.angle_gamma   90.00
#
_symmetry.space_group_name_H-M   'P 1'
#
loop_
_entity.id
_entity.type
_entity.pdbx_description
1 polymer ?
#
loop_
_entity_poly.entity_id
_entity_poly.type
_entity_poly.pdbx_seq_one_letter_code
_entity_poly.pdbx_strand_id
1 'polypeptide(L)'
;MVEARRLAHTLKGVSGNLSAKDISTISEQLEKALFTTPLKDCEPLLDQLDSALNSVITTVESAQVEPEEHTLEQESTLAEDFEPILREAAQLVWTDDIEAGNTTTKMKQAFGRRFSEEVKEIERSIDGFDFEAAKGPIRKIASELCIGLDGIDND
;
A
#
# COMPACT_ATOMS: atom_id res chain seq x y z
N MET A 1 30.50 -9.04 -6.22
CA MET A 1 30.48 -8.62 -7.64
C MET A 1 29.28 -9.17 -8.41
N VAL A 2 28.97 -10.48 -8.35
CA VAL A 2 27.78 -11.06 -9.04
C VAL A 2 26.48 -10.65 -8.33
N GLU A 3 26.43 -10.75 -7.01
CA GLU A 3 25.27 -10.34 -6.19
C GLU A 3 24.90 -8.85 -6.38
N ALA A 4 25.89 -7.95 -6.31
CA ALA A 4 25.67 -6.51 -6.49
C ALA A 4 25.07 -6.17 -7.87
N ARG A 5 25.46 -6.89 -8.92
CA ARG A 5 24.91 -6.73 -10.27
C ARG A 5 23.50 -7.26 -10.38
N ARG A 6 23.22 -8.43 -9.79
CA ARG A 6 21.84 -8.96 -9.75
C ARG A 6 20.91 -7.99 -9.04
N LEU A 7 21.37 -7.39 -7.93
CA LEU A 7 20.58 -6.43 -7.16
C LEU A 7 20.28 -5.16 -7.98
N ALA A 8 21.27 -4.59 -8.66
CA ALA A 8 21.06 -3.45 -9.56
C ALA A 8 20.10 -3.77 -10.71
N HIS A 9 20.20 -4.97 -11.29
CA HIS A 9 19.28 -5.44 -12.33
C HIS A 9 17.83 -5.56 -11.81
N THR A 10 17.66 -6.15 -10.62
CA THR A 10 16.36 -6.26 -9.97
C THR A 10 15.78 -4.89 -9.66
N LEU A 11 16.58 -3.97 -9.12
CA LEU A 11 16.16 -2.59 -8.85
C LEU A 11 15.72 -1.85 -10.12
N LYS A 12 16.43 -2.03 -11.24
CA LYS A 12 16.02 -1.49 -12.55
C LYS A 12 14.66 -2.03 -13.00
N GLY A 13 14.43 -3.33 -12.85
CA GLY A 13 13.17 -3.98 -13.22
C GLY A 13 11.99 -3.50 -12.36
N VAL A 14 12.18 -3.46 -11.04
CA VAL A 14 11.14 -3.02 -10.09
C VAL A 14 10.83 -1.53 -10.29
N SER A 15 11.85 -0.67 -10.40
CA SER A 15 11.66 0.78 -10.63
C SER A 15 11.00 1.11 -11.97
N GLY A 16 11.23 0.28 -12.99
CA GLY A 16 10.51 0.38 -14.27
C GLY A 16 8.99 0.19 -14.11
N ASN A 17 8.57 -0.77 -13.27
CA ASN A 17 7.16 -1.04 -12.99
C ASN A 17 6.49 0.08 -12.18
N LEU A 18 7.24 0.76 -11.30
CA LEU A 18 6.75 1.89 -10.48
C LEU A 18 6.85 3.24 -11.22
N SER A 19 7.21 3.26 -12.50
CA SER A 19 7.53 4.50 -13.25
C SER A 19 8.59 5.40 -12.58
N ALA A 20 9.41 4.84 -11.68
CA ALA A 20 10.49 5.53 -10.98
C ALA A 20 11.74 5.61 -11.88
N LYS A 21 11.64 6.44 -12.93
CA LYS A 21 12.64 6.52 -14.02
C LYS A 21 14.05 6.82 -13.54
N ASP A 22 14.20 7.63 -12.49
CA ASP A 22 15.50 8.00 -11.95
C ASP A 22 16.21 6.79 -11.31
N ILE A 23 15.49 6.00 -10.51
CA ILE A 23 16.00 4.76 -9.91
C ILE A 23 16.36 3.75 -11.00
N SER A 24 15.54 3.62 -12.04
CA SER A 24 15.79 2.72 -13.17
C SER A 24 17.06 3.09 -13.93
N THR A 25 17.24 4.38 -14.20
CA THR A 25 18.40 4.93 -14.91
C THR A 25 19.69 4.77 -14.08
N ILE A 26 19.65 5.11 -12.79
CA ILE A 26 20.82 4.98 -11.89
C ILE A 26 21.19 3.50 -11.72
N SER A 27 20.20 2.61 -11.60
CA SER A 27 20.42 1.17 -11.49
C SER A 27 21.07 0.58 -12.74
N GLU A 28 20.71 1.04 -13.93
CA GLU A 28 21.36 0.65 -15.19
C GLU A 28 22.82 1.13 -15.26
N GLN A 29 23.08 2.37 -14.84
CA GLN A 29 24.44 2.92 -14.78
C GLN A 29 25.31 2.17 -13.78
N LEU A 30 24.76 1.82 -12.61
CA LEU A 30 25.44 1.02 -11.59
C LEU A 30 25.71 -0.42 -12.08
N GLU A 31 24.73 -1.06 -12.72
CA GLU A 31 24.89 -2.40 -13.33
C GLU A 31 26.05 -2.42 -14.34
N LYS A 32 26.15 -1.37 -15.18
CA LYS A 32 27.23 -1.20 -16.16
C LYS A 32 28.58 -0.87 -15.53
N ALA A 33 28.64 0.03 -14.53
CA ALA A 33 29.87 0.39 -13.85
C ALA A 33 30.49 -0.81 -13.10
N LEU A 34 29.64 -1.67 -12.52
CA LEU A 34 30.07 -2.92 -11.90
C LEU A 34 30.67 -3.94 -12.88
N PHE A 35 30.57 -3.71 -14.20
CA PHE A 35 31.20 -4.51 -15.24
C PHE A 35 32.58 -3.99 -15.68
N THR A 36 32.81 -2.68 -15.61
CA THR A 36 33.91 -2.02 -16.34
C THR A 36 34.86 -1.21 -15.46
N THR A 37 34.47 -0.83 -14.25
CA THR A 37 35.24 0.10 -13.41
C THR A 37 35.59 -0.48 -12.03
N PRO A 38 36.69 -0.03 -11.40
CA PRO A 38 36.99 -0.30 -10.00
C PRO A 38 35.83 0.14 -9.08
N LEU A 39 35.58 -0.63 -8.01
CA LEU A 39 34.49 -0.38 -7.05
C LEU A 39 34.45 1.04 -6.48
N LYS A 40 35.62 1.70 -6.34
CA LYS A 40 35.71 3.08 -5.86
C LYS A 40 35.02 4.10 -6.77
N ASP A 41 34.94 3.81 -8.07
CA ASP A 41 34.29 4.70 -9.02
C ASP A 41 32.76 4.49 -9.06
N CYS A 42 32.24 3.52 -8.30
CA CYS A 42 30.81 3.26 -8.13
C CYS A 42 30.20 4.00 -6.94
N GLU A 43 31.01 4.53 -6.00
CA GLU A 43 30.52 5.29 -4.82
C GLU A 43 29.53 6.41 -5.21
N PRO A 44 29.82 7.26 -6.20
CA PRO A 44 28.88 8.32 -6.59
C PRO A 44 27.55 7.80 -7.14
N LEU A 45 27.52 6.59 -7.73
CA LEU A 45 26.31 5.96 -8.24
C LEU A 45 25.49 5.34 -7.10
N LEU A 46 26.17 4.84 -6.06
CA LEU A 46 25.53 4.34 -4.85
C LEU A 46 24.87 5.48 -4.07
N ASP A 47 25.53 6.62 -3.93
CA ASP A 47 24.96 7.80 -3.24
C ASP A 47 23.72 8.34 -3.98
N GLN A 48 23.78 8.37 -5.32
CA GLN A 48 22.63 8.76 -6.15
C GLN A 48 21.46 7.77 -6.01
N LEU A 49 21.76 6.47 -5.98
CA LEU A 49 20.75 5.43 -5.82
C LEU A 49 20.08 5.51 -4.44
N ASP A 50 20.87 5.73 -3.39
CA ASP A 50 20.38 5.88 -2.02
C ASP A 50 19.48 7.11 -1.87
N SER A 51 19.89 8.26 -2.42
CA SER A 51 19.08 9.48 -2.44
C SER A 51 17.75 9.29 -3.18
N ALA A 52 17.79 8.65 -4.35
CA ALA A 52 16.59 8.38 -5.14
C ALA A 52 15.63 7.40 -4.42
N LEU A 53 16.16 6.36 -3.77
CA LEU A 53 15.38 5.43 -2.95
C LEU A 53 14.76 6.14 -1.75
N ASN A 54 15.54 6.92 -1.00
CA ASN A 54 15.06 7.67 0.16
C ASN A 54 13.97 8.67 -0.22
N SER A 55 14.07 9.32 -1.39
CA SER A 55 13.03 10.21 -1.90
C SER A 55 11.70 9.49 -2.14
N VAL A 56 11.75 8.31 -2.78
CA VAL A 56 10.56 7.49 -3.03
C VAL A 56 9.97 6.96 -1.72
N ILE A 57 10.81 6.43 -0.82
CA ILE A 57 10.38 5.93 0.49
C ILE A 57 9.71 7.07 1.28
N THR A 58 10.35 8.23 1.37
CA THR A 58 9.79 9.40 2.07
C THR A 58 8.47 9.85 1.45
N THR A 59 8.36 9.83 0.12
CA THR A 59 7.11 10.19 -0.57
C THR A 59 5.99 9.21 -0.23
N VAL A 60 6.27 7.91 -0.26
CA VAL A 60 5.30 6.85 0.08
C VAL A 60 4.92 6.94 1.56
N GLU A 61 5.89 7.09 2.47
CA GLU A 61 5.65 7.26 3.90
C GLU A 61 4.83 8.54 4.17
N SER A 62 5.15 9.65 3.51
CA SER A 62 4.38 10.91 3.64
C SER A 62 2.96 10.82 3.07
N ALA A 63 2.73 9.93 2.11
CA ALA A 63 1.39 9.63 1.60
C ALA A 63 0.61 8.67 2.53
N GLN A 64 1.30 7.90 3.37
CA GLN A 64 0.72 7.04 4.40
C GLN A 64 0.50 7.76 5.74
N VAL A 65 1.17 8.90 5.97
CA VAL A 65 0.83 9.80 7.07
C VAL A 65 -0.46 10.53 6.70
N GLU A 66 -1.58 10.12 7.34
CA GLU A 66 -2.84 10.84 7.30
C GLU A 66 -2.59 12.35 7.50
N PRO A 67 -3.25 13.23 6.72
CA PRO A 67 -3.18 14.65 6.98
C PRO A 67 -3.62 14.90 8.43
N GLU A 68 -2.77 15.62 9.17
CA GLU A 68 -3.10 16.15 10.49
C GLU A 68 -4.51 16.75 10.46
N GLU A 69 -5.25 16.45 11.52
CA GLU A 69 -6.63 16.83 11.80
C GLU A 69 -6.99 18.26 11.35
N HIS A 70 -7.35 18.44 10.08
CA HIS A 70 -8.18 19.55 9.70
C HIS A 70 -9.60 19.19 10.12
N THR A 71 -9.99 19.78 11.25
CA THR A 71 -11.37 19.88 11.72
C THR A 71 -12.19 20.50 10.60
N LEU A 72 -12.70 19.66 9.70
CA LEU A 72 -13.80 20.00 8.82
C LEU A 72 -15.05 19.49 9.53
N GLU A 73 -15.87 20.47 9.92
CA GLU A 73 -17.17 20.30 10.52
C GLU A 73 -17.93 19.20 9.77
N GLN A 74 -18.27 18.14 10.51
CA GLN A 74 -19.07 17.03 10.03
C GLN A 74 -20.42 17.56 9.55
N GLU A 75 -20.57 17.72 8.23
CA GLU A 75 -21.84 17.41 7.60
C GLU A 75 -22.04 15.90 7.73
N SER A 76 -22.83 15.54 8.74
CA SER A 76 -23.41 14.21 8.87
C SER A 76 -24.17 13.88 7.60
N THR A 77 -23.54 13.21 6.65
CA THR A 77 -24.27 12.38 5.70
C THR A 77 -24.81 11.21 6.51
N LEU A 78 -26.07 11.40 6.89
CA LEU A 78 -26.95 10.46 7.55
C LEU A 78 -26.75 9.04 7.00
N ALA A 79 -26.64 8.12 7.96
CA ALA A 79 -26.87 6.69 7.87
C ALA A 79 -27.60 6.24 6.61
N GLU A 80 -26.98 5.36 5.80
CA GLU A 80 -27.65 4.22 5.13
C GLU A 80 -26.69 3.36 4.26
N ASP A 81 -25.51 3.85 3.83
CA ASP A 81 -24.67 3.12 2.86
C ASP A 81 -23.52 2.26 3.46
N PHE A 82 -23.65 1.77 4.69
CA PHE A 82 -22.61 0.93 5.33
C PHE A 82 -22.52 -0.47 4.73
N GLU A 83 -23.67 -1.07 4.45
CA GLU A 83 -23.79 -2.43 3.93
C GLU A 83 -23.14 -2.61 2.55
N PRO A 84 -23.40 -1.77 1.53
CA PRO A 84 -22.77 -1.94 0.22
C PRO A 84 -21.25 -1.79 0.30
N ILE A 85 -20.75 -0.82 1.08
CA ILE A 85 -19.31 -0.60 1.24
C ILE A 85 -18.64 -1.79 1.94
N LEU A 86 -19.25 -2.30 3.00
CA LEU A 86 -18.72 -3.45 3.73
C LEU A 86 -18.77 -4.74 2.92
N ARG A 87 -19.83 -4.95 2.14
CA ARG A 87 -19.95 -6.10 1.24
C ARG A 87 -18.97 -6.02 0.07
N GLU A 88 -18.75 -4.83 -0.50
CA GLU A 88 -17.73 -4.61 -1.53
C GLU A 88 -16.33 -4.93 -0.97
N ALA A 89 -16.00 -4.40 0.20
CA ALA A 89 -14.73 -4.69 0.87
C ALA A 89 -14.57 -6.19 1.18
N ALA A 90 -15.61 -6.84 1.71
CA ALA A 90 -15.59 -8.27 1.96
C ALA A 90 -15.43 -9.08 0.67
N GLN A 91 -16.12 -8.72 -0.41
CA GLN A 91 -16.00 -9.43 -1.68
C GLN A 91 -14.57 -9.38 -2.21
N LEU A 92 -13.98 -8.19 -2.25
CA LEU A 92 -12.62 -7.99 -2.77
C LEU A 92 -11.58 -8.69 -1.90
N VAL A 93 -11.72 -8.62 -0.57
CA VAL A 93 -10.81 -9.28 0.37
C VAL A 93 -10.92 -10.81 0.29
N TRP A 94 -12.12 -11.38 0.12
CA TRP A 94 -12.27 -12.84 -0.02
C TRP A 94 -11.84 -13.38 -1.38
N THR A 95 -11.72 -12.52 -2.40
CA THR A 95 -11.19 -12.90 -3.72
C THR A 95 -9.73 -12.51 -3.94
N ASP A 96 -9.02 -12.09 -2.89
CA ASP A 96 -7.64 -11.57 -2.94
C ASP A 96 -7.45 -10.49 -4.02
N ASP A 97 -8.48 -9.66 -4.22
CA ASP A 97 -8.49 -8.64 -5.26
C ASP A 97 -7.71 -7.40 -4.79
N ILE A 98 -6.72 -6.99 -5.58
CA ILE A 98 -5.89 -5.82 -5.33
C ILE A 98 -6.70 -4.51 -5.30
N GLU A 99 -7.91 -4.49 -5.88
CA GLU A 99 -8.80 -3.35 -5.80
C GLU A 99 -9.34 -3.12 -4.37
N ALA A 100 -9.16 -4.06 -3.44
CA ALA A 100 -9.54 -3.93 -2.04
C ALA A 100 -9.00 -2.65 -1.38
N GLY A 101 -7.81 -2.17 -1.78
CA GLY A 101 -7.22 -0.93 -1.24
C GLY A 101 -8.05 0.33 -1.54
N ASN A 102 -8.89 0.32 -2.58
CA ASN A 102 -9.79 1.43 -2.86
C ASN A 102 -10.98 1.47 -1.90
N THR A 103 -11.34 0.34 -1.29
CA THR A 103 -12.49 0.26 -0.38
C THR A 103 -12.19 0.82 1.01
N THR A 104 -10.96 0.69 1.51
CA THR A 104 -10.57 1.21 2.84
C THR A 104 -10.73 2.73 2.94
N THR A 105 -10.47 3.47 1.87
CA THR A 105 -10.74 4.92 1.83
C THR A 105 -12.24 5.22 1.98
N LYS A 106 -13.12 4.47 1.28
CA LYS A 106 -14.58 4.59 1.42
C LYS A 106 -15.03 4.22 2.84
N MET A 107 -14.44 3.18 3.42
CA MET A 107 -14.70 2.74 4.79
C MET A 107 -14.35 3.83 5.81
N LYS A 108 -13.19 4.49 5.69
CA LYS A 108 -12.78 5.60 6.57
C LYS A 108 -13.79 6.75 6.54
N GLN A 109 -14.27 7.12 5.36
CA GLN A 109 -15.25 8.19 5.17
C GLN A 109 -16.63 7.82 5.74
N ALA A 110 -17.07 6.57 5.53
CA ALA A 110 -18.38 6.12 5.97
C ALA A 110 -18.44 5.84 7.48
N PHE A 111 -17.51 5.02 8.01
CA PHE A 111 -17.56 4.53 9.38
C PHE A 111 -17.07 5.52 10.44
N GLY A 112 -16.38 6.59 10.01
CA GLY A 112 -15.83 7.62 10.89
C GLY A 112 -14.96 7.03 12.01
N ARG A 113 -15.06 7.61 13.22
CA ARG A 113 -14.25 7.19 14.38
C ARG A 113 -14.70 5.88 15.04
N ARG A 114 -15.88 5.34 14.70
CA ARG A 114 -16.47 4.20 15.42
C ARG A 114 -15.69 2.90 15.16
N PHE A 115 -15.22 2.71 13.93
CA PHE A 115 -14.48 1.52 13.50
C PHE A 115 -13.09 1.88 12.98
N SER A 116 -12.51 2.98 13.46
CA SER A 116 -11.25 3.49 12.90
C SER A 116 -10.08 2.54 13.09
N GLU A 117 -10.08 1.76 14.18
CA GLU A 117 -9.02 0.77 14.44
C GLU A 117 -9.17 -0.45 13.53
N GLU A 118 -10.40 -0.95 13.37
CA GLU A 118 -10.70 -2.06 12.46
C GLU A 118 -10.39 -1.69 11.02
N VAL A 119 -10.76 -0.47 10.58
CA VAL A 119 -10.48 0.00 9.22
C VAL A 119 -8.98 0.17 8.98
N LYS A 120 -8.21 0.63 9.97
CA LYS A 120 -6.73 0.68 9.90
C LYS A 120 -6.10 -0.71 9.85
N GLU A 121 -6.66 -1.67 10.57
CA GLU A 121 -6.18 -3.06 10.53
C GLU A 121 -6.43 -3.67 9.14
N ILE A 122 -7.62 -3.45 8.56
CA ILE A 122 -7.95 -3.86 7.18
C ILE A 122 -6.98 -3.24 6.17
N GLU A 123 -6.73 -1.93 6.26
CA GLU A 123 -5.81 -1.22 5.38
C GLU A 123 -4.39 -1.77 5.46
N ARG A 124 -3.86 -1.96 6.68
CA ARG A 124 -2.52 -2.54 6.87
C ARG A 124 -2.42 -3.96 6.29
N SER A 125 -3.45 -4.77 6.49
CA SER A 125 -3.51 -6.14 5.97
C SER A 125 -3.55 -6.15 4.44
N ILE A 126 -4.37 -5.30 3.81
CA ILE A 126 -4.44 -5.18 2.35
C ILE A 126 -3.12 -4.68 1.76
N ASP A 127 -2.53 -3.63 2.34
CA ASP A 127 -1.25 -3.08 1.90
C ASP A 127 -0.10 -4.10 2.04
N GLY A 128 -0.20 -4.98 3.04
CA GLY A 128 0.70 -6.11 3.25
C GLY A 128 0.43 -7.34 2.36
N PHE A 129 -0.59 -7.29 1.48
CA PHE A 129 -1.11 -8.43 0.70
C PHE A 129 -1.56 -9.63 1.58
N ASP A 130 -1.89 -9.37 2.85
CA ASP A 130 -2.39 -10.35 3.81
C ASP A 130 -3.92 -10.24 3.92
N PHE A 131 -4.61 -10.65 2.85
CA PHE A 131 -6.07 -10.59 2.76
C PHE A 131 -6.76 -11.46 3.83
N GLU A 132 -6.13 -12.56 4.26
CA GLU A 132 -6.65 -13.39 5.35
C GLU A 132 -6.73 -12.62 6.68
N ALA A 133 -5.68 -11.85 7.01
CA ALA A 133 -5.70 -11.00 8.20
C ALA A 133 -6.79 -9.91 8.14
N ALA A 134 -7.15 -9.44 6.95
CA ALA A 134 -8.19 -8.42 6.75
C ALA A 134 -9.62 -8.93 7.01
N LYS A 135 -9.87 -10.25 6.91
CA LYS A 135 -11.22 -10.83 7.11
C LYS A 135 -11.73 -10.65 8.54
N GLY A 136 -10.85 -10.77 9.54
CA GLY A 136 -11.21 -10.69 10.96
C GLY A 136 -11.88 -9.36 11.35
N PRO A 137 -11.24 -8.21 11.08
CA PRO A 137 -11.84 -6.91 11.33
C PRO A 137 -13.11 -6.65 10.52
N ILE A 138 -13.20 -7.13 9.26
CA ILE A 138 -14.42 -7.01 8.44
C ILE A 138 -15.60 -7.73 9.10
N ARG A 139 -15.39 -8.97 9.59
CA ARG A 139 -16.42 -9.71 10.35
C ARG A 139 -16.84 -8.99 11.62
N LYS A 140 -15.90 -8.33 12.31
CA LYS A 140 -16.20 -7.54 13.52
C LYS A 140 -17.12 -6.37 13.22
N ILE A 141 -16.81 -5.59 12.19
CA ILE A 141 -17.66 -4.47 11.73
C ILE A 141 -19.05 -5.00 11.32
N ALA A 142 -19.10 -6.09 10.56
CA ALA A 142 -20.35 -6.70 10.10
C ALA A 142 -21.24 -7.14 11.29
N SER A 143 -20.65 -7.78 12.30
CA SER A 143 -21.35 -8.19 13.51
C SER A 143 -21.91 -7.00 14.30
N GLU A 144 -21.15 -5.91 14.44
CA GLU A 144 -21.59 -4.74 15.21
C GLU A 144 -22.68 -3.92 14.50
N LEU A 145 -22.72 -4.01 13.17
CA LEU A 145 -23.72 -3.34 12.34
C LEU A 145 -24.88 -4.26 11.93
N CYS A 146 -24.87 -5.53 12.36
CA CYS A 146 -25.84 -6.56 11.98
C CYS A 146 -25.97 -6.73 10.45
N ILE A 147 -24.85 -6.63 9.72
CA ILE A 147 -24.78 -6.84 8.27
C ILE A 147 -24.40 -8.30 8.00
N GLY A 148 -25.22 -9.01 7.23
CA GLY A 148 -24.91 -10.39 6.83
C GLY A 148 -23.88 -10.43 5.70
N LEU A 149 -22.81 -11.20 5.84
CA LEU A 149 -21.84 -11.46 4.76
C LEU A 149 -22.15 -12.77 3.99
N ASP A 150 -23.39 -13.25 4.09
CA ASP A 150 -23.86 -14.49 3.48
C ASP A 150 -23.57 -14.50 1.97
N GLY A 151 -22.92 -15.56 1.50
CA GLY A 151 -22.49 -15.69 0.10
C GLY A 151 -21.04 -15.28 -0.16
N ILE A 152 -20.46 -14.42 0.69
CA ILE A 152 -19.06 -13.95 0.59
C ILE A 152 -18.16 -14.74 1.55
N ASP A 153 -18.66 -14.99 2.77
CA ASP A 153 -17.92 -15.69 3.83
C ASP A 153 -18.16 -17.22 3.87
N ASN A 154 -18.46 -17.83 2.72
CA ASN A 154 -18.59 -19.28 2.63
C ASN A 154 -17.18 -19.90 2.51
N ASP A 155 -16.52 -20.11 3.65
CA ASP A 155 -15.45 -21.10 3.78
C ASP A 155 -16.02 -22.53 3.74
#